data_AF-A0A3S4Z5L4-F1
#
_entry.id   AF-A0A3S4Z5L4-F1
#
_cell.length_a   1.000
_cell.length_b   1.000
_cell.length_c   1.000
_cell.angle_alpha   90.00
_cell.angle_beta   90.00
_cell.angle_gamma   90.00
#
_symmetry.space_group_name_H-M   'P 1'
#
loop_
_entity.id
_entity.type
_entity.pdbx_description
1 polymer ?
#
loop_
_entity_poly.entity_id
_entity_poly.type
_entity_poly.pdbx_seq_one_letter_code
_entity_poly.pdbx_strand_id
1 'polypeptide(L)' 'MKKLTLQLISLIDRDSLVVEIWEGDNQFAEVYMQNGEIQIDIFPILDRDYWTFNLYEIQDSFGEAIKLLGNK' A
#
# COMPACT_ATOMS: atom_id res chain seq x y z
N MET A 1 -16.16 -8.31 3.33
CA MET A 1 -15.00 -7.48 2.98
C MET A 1 -13.90 -8.42 2.52
N LYS A 2 -13.19 -8.05 1.44
CA LYS A 2 -12.04 -8.86 1.01
C LYS A 2 -10.86 -8.53 1.92
N LYS A 3 -9.96 -9.50 2.11
CA LYS A 3 -8.75 -9.31 2.91
C LYS A 3 -7.78 -8.40 2.16
N LEU A 4 -7.07 -7.54 2.89
CA LEU A 4 -5.96 -6.77 2.33
C LEU A 4 -4.72 -7.64 2.15
N THR A 5 -4.02 -7.42 1.04
CA THR A 5 -2.76 -8.11 0.72
C THR A 5 -1.68 -7.10 0.39
N LEU A 6 -0.46 -7.38 0.85
CA LEU A 6 0.71 -6.53 0.64
C LEU A 6 1.66 -7.20 -0.35
N GLN A 7 2.19 -6.41 -1.28
CA GLN A 7 3.19 -6.87 -2.23
C GLN A 7 4.37 -5.89 -2.26
N LEU A 8 5.57 -6.37 -1.89
CA LEU A 8 6.79 -5.59 -2.02
C LEU A 8 7.34 -5.72 -3.45
N ILE A 9 7.50 -4.61 -4.15
CA ILE A 9 7.99 -4.54 -5.51
C ILE A 9 9.16 -3.56 -5.66
N SER A 10 10.02 -3.83 -6.63
CA SER A 10 11.03 -2.90 -7.13
C SER A 10 10.64 -2.49 -8.53
N LEU A 11 10.22 -1.24 -8.70
CA LEU A 11 9.83 -0.72 -10.00
C LEU A 11 11.09 -0.27 -10.76
N ILE A 12 11.14 -0.51 -12.07
CA ILE A 12 12.33 -0.21 -12.91
C ILE A 12 12.54 1.30 -13.04
N ASP A 13 11.46 2.06 -12.93
CA ASP A 13 11.38 3.52 -13.06
C ASP A 13 11.43 4.26 -11.71
N ARG A 14 11.58 3.55 -10.59
CA ARG A 14 11.73 4.15 -9.25
C ARG A 14 12.99 3.63 -8.55
N ASP A 15 13.75 4.54 -7.96
CA ASP A 15 14.95 4.20 -7.18
C ASP A 15 14.62 3.56 -5.81
N SER A 16 13.35 3.60 -5.38
CA SER A 16 12.91 3.08 -4.10
C SER A 16 11.96 1.88 -4.24
N LEU A 17 12.02 0.99 -3.24
CA LEU A 17 11.04 -0.07 -3.09
C LEU A 17 9.66 0.51 -2.80
N VAL A 18 8.65 -0.16 -3.33
CA VAL A 18 7.24 0.17 -3.12
C VAL A 18 6.55 -1.04 -2.52
N VAL A 19 5.69 -0.81 -1.54
CA VAL A 19 4.74 -1.80 -1.05
C VAL A 19 3.36 -1.43 -1.58
N GLU A 20 2.80 -2.28 -2.42
CA GLU A 20 1.41 -2.14 -2.87
C GLU A 20 0.46 -2.80 -1.87
N ILE A 21 -0.68 -2.17 -1.63
CA ILE A 21 -1.78 -2.69 -0.81
C ILE A 21 -2.97 -2.92 -1.73
N TRP A 22 -3.50 -4.15 -1.72
CA TRP A 22 -4.56 -4.60 -2.62
C TRP A 22 -5.80 -5.10 -1.85
N GLU A 23 -7.00 -4.82 -2.36
CA GLU A 23 -8.26 -5.45 -1.95
C GLU A 23 -8.77 -6.38 -3.08
N GLY A 24 -8.41 -7.67 -3.01
CA GLY A 24 -8.60 -8.58 -4.14
C GLY A 24 -7.78 -8.09 -5.35
N ASP A 25 -8.44 -7.89 -6.49
CA ASP A 25 -7.77 -7.51 -7.74
C ASP A 25 -7.65 -5.98 -7.94
N ASN A 26 -8.05 -5.18 -6.95
CA ASN A 26 -7.99 -3.72 -7.04
C ASN A 26 -6.87 -3.19 -6.13
N GLN A 27 -5.97 -2.41 -6.71
CA GLN A 27 -4.94 -1.72 -5.96
C GLN A 27 -5.58 -0.57 -5.18
N PHE A 28 -5.35 -0.56 -3.87
CA PHE A 28 -5.82 0.50 -2.98
C PHE A 28 -4.77 1.59 -2.83
N ALA A 29 -3.53 1.20 -2.53
CA ALA A 29 -2.48 2.17 -2.23
C ALA A 29 -1.08 1.65 -2.58
N GLU A 30 -0.15 2.59 -2.71
CA GLU A 30 1.28 2.36 -2.68
C GLU A 30 1.88 3.06 -1.47
N VAL A 31 2.80 2.39 -0.80
CA VAL A 31 3.60 2.95 0.29
C VAL A 31 5.06 2.85 -0.12
N TYR A 32 5.78 3.96 -0.06
CA TYR A 32 7.18 4.00 -0.45
C TYR A 32 7.94 5.06 0.33
N MET A 33 9.27 4.94 0.35
CA MET A 33 10.13 5.94 0.94
C MET A 33 10.66 6.88 -0.13
N GLN A 34 10.56 8.18 0.13
CA GLN A 34 11.11 9.22 -0.73
C GLN A 34 11.75 10.30 0.15
N ASN A 35 13.04 10.56 -0.06
CA ASN A 35 13.80 11.56 0.72
C ASN A 35 13.74 11.35 2.25
N GLY A 36 13.69 10.10 2.70
CA GLY A 36 13.61 9.76 4.13
C GLY A 36 12.22 9.87 4.75
N GLU A 37 11.20 10.20 3.95
CA GLU A 37 9.80 10.27 4.39
C GLU A 37 8.98 9.13 3.79
N ILE A 38 7.95 8.70 4.53
CA ILE A 38 6.95 7.76 4.01
C ILE A 38 5.94 8.54 3.18
N GLN A 39 5.80 8.15 1.92
CA GLN A 39 4.78 8.66 1.01
C GLN A 39 3.73 7.56 0.79
N ILE A 40 2.48 7.97 0.65
CA ILE A 40 1.34 7.09 0.41
C ILE A 40 0.53 7.64 -0.75
N ASP A 41 0.49 6.90 -1.85
CA ASP A 41 -0.43 7.15 -2.94
C ASP A 41 -1.70 6.31 -2.73
N ILE A 42 -2.87 6.93 -2.84
CA ILE A 42 -4.17 6.24 -2.69
C ILE A 42 -4.91 6.30 -4.02
N PHE A 43 -5.30 5.14 -4.53
CA PHE A 43 -5.98 5.01 -5.81
C PHE A 43 -7.50 4.88 -5.63
N PRO A 44 -8.31 5.53 -6.49
CA PRO A 44 -9.74 5.28 -6.53
C PRO A 44 -10.03 3.90 -7.13
N ILE A 45 -11.15 3.31 -6.74
CA ILE A 45 -11.66 2.11 -7.41
C ILE A 45 -12.54 2.56 -8.59
N LEU A 46 -12.29 2.00 -9.79
CA LEU A 46 -12.88 2.49 -11.04
C LEU A 46 -14.42 2.44 -11.11
N ASP A 47 -15.07 1.71 -10.20
CA ASP A 47 -16.53 1.52 -10.18
C ASP A 47 -17.20 1.87 -8.84
N ARG A 48 -16.50 2.52 -7.90
CA ARG A 48 -17.08 2.94 -6.61
C ARG A 48 -16.49 4.25 -6.13
N ASP A 49 -17.29 5.02 -5.41
CA ASP A 49 -16.86 6.31 -4.86
C ASP A 49 -16.01 6.19 -3.59
N TYR A 50 -16.02 5.02 -2.93
CA TYR A 50 -15.34 4.83 -1.65
C TYR A 50 -14.84 3.40 -1.45
N TRP A 51 -13.79 3.31 -0.63
CA TRP A 51 -13.29 2.04 -0.09
C TRP A 51 -13.97 1.70 1.22
N THR A 52 -14.15 0.41 1.49
CA THR A 52 -14.70 -0.07 2.78
C THR A 52 -13.74 -1.06 3.40
N PHE A 53 -13.20 -0.73 4.57
CA PHE A 53 -12.22 -1.55 5.27
C PHE A 53 -12.62 -1.79 6.72
N ASN A 54 -12.04 -2.84 7.32
CA ASN A 54 -11.93 -2.91 8.76
C ASN A 54 -10.84 -1.93 9.18
N LEU A 55 -11.14 -1.02 10.11
CA LEU A 55 -10.19 0.02 10.51
C LEU A 55 -8.88 -0.54 11.09
N TYR A 56 -8.94 -1.64 11.84
CA TYR A 56 -7.75 -2.27 12.41
C TYR A 56 -6.94 -2.99 11.33
N GLU A 57 -7.60 -3.67 10.39
CA GLU A 57 -6.92 -4.36 9.28
C GLU A 57 -6.15 -3.38 8.39
N ILE A 58 -6.74 -2.22 8.07
CA ILE A 58 -6.06 -1.22 7.24
C ILE A 58 -4.90 -0.56 8.01
N GLN A 59 -5.07 -0.30 9.31
CA GLN A 59 -4.01 0.21 10.15
C GLN A 59 -2.83 -0.78 10.24
N ASP A 60 -3.12 -2.07 10.45
CA ASP A 60 -2.10 -3.12 10.50
C ASP A 60 -1.38 -3.26 9.16
N SER A 61 -2.11 -3.16 8.04
CA SER A 61 -1.55 -3.21 6.69
C SER A 61 -0.55 -2.07 6.44
N PHE A 62 -0.88 -0.83 6.80
CA PHE A 62 0.08 0.28 6.70
C PHE A 62 1.28 0.08 7.64
N GLY A 63 1.06 -0.42 8.85
CA GLY A 63 2.13 -0.73 9.79
C GLY A 63 3.09 -1.80 9.26
N GLU A 64 2.59 -2.83 8.59
CA GLU A 64 3.38 -3.88 7.96
C GLU A 64 4.15 -3.36 6.73
N ALA A 65 3.51 -2.54 5.89
CA ALA A 65 4.17 -1.91 4.74
C ALA A 65 5.39 -1.07 5.16
N ILE A 66 5.25 -0.26 6.21
CA ILE A 66 6.36 0.55 6.75
C ILE A 66 7.50 -0.35 7.26
N LYS A 67 7.20 -1.47 7.95
CA LYS A 67 8.22 -2.42 8.40
C LYS A 67 8.97 -3.08 7.25
N LEU A 68 8.26 -3.43 6.17
CA LEU A 68 8.87 -4.01 4.96
C LEU A 68 9.84 -3.03 4.29
N LEU A 69 9.55 -1.72 4.33
CA LEU A 69 10.42 -0.68 3.80
C LEU A 69 11.61 -0.36 4.73
N GLY A 70 11.43 -0.43 6.06
CA GLY A 70 12.43 -0.04 7.06
C GLY A 70 13.42 -1.13 7.49
N ASN A 71 13.23 -2.39 7.09
CA ASN A 71 14.16 -3.49 7.39
C ASN A 71 15.37 -3.54 6.43
N LYS A 72 15.82 -2.40 5.89
CA LYS A 72 17.00 -2.29 5.01
C LYS A 72 17.93 -1.17 5.44
#